data_AF-A0A0F4J9I1-F1
#
_entry.id   AF-A0A0F4J9I1-F1
#
_cell.length_a   1.000
_cell.length_b   1.000
_cell.length_c   1.000
_cell.angle_alpha   90.00
_cell.angle_beta   90.00
_cell.angle_gamma   90.00
#
_symmetry.space_group_name_H-M   'P 1'
#
loop_
_entity.id
_entity.type
_entity.pdbx_description
1 polymer ?
#
loop_
_entity_poly.entity_id
_entity_poly.type
_entity_poly.pdbx_seq_one_letter_code
_entity_poly.pdbx_strand_id
1 'polypeptide(L)'
;MPPGALPDEDAAAWQRVRRYAVPRWMIEQAGAHRLAGDWRAACAAAGVEVVFGLSALARAHGTDVAAAVETDLLHLVPDLVRWHLPRVLGGRSVLAPNRRVLLARYGTGPDAPALYVTTRAMVDGPQRLKLHCAPVDPAKHRHTYAGWAIEDWTAARWFWDSRHTAELRSCAGPADRLPFFRADGTPLDAAELPSAEPAADDRAARAEWAAVLYQRGELVEAFATAGITLDLSPFERHGQHWPTHDVREALETVPLDPVRLAGECRRL
;
A
#
# COMPACT_ATOMS: atom_id res chain seq x y z
N MET A 1 -19.16 7.43 13.31
CA MET A 1 -18.00 7.88 12.51
C MET A 1 -18.48 8.66 11.30
N PRO A 2 -17.78 9.72 10.87
CA PRO A 2 -18.05 10.33 9.57
C PRO A 2 -17.89 9.29 8.45
N PRO A 3 -18.63 9.44 7.33
CA PRO A 3 -18.51 8.57 6.17
C PRO A 3 -17.06 8.48 5.69
N GLY A 4 -16.61 7.29 5.28
CA GLY A 4 -15.28 7.09 4.68
C GLY A 4 -14.11 7.16 5.67
N ALA A 5 -14.37 7.36 6.96
CA ALA A 5 -13.35 7.26 7.99
C ALA A 5 -13.04 5.79 8.31
N LEU A 6 -11.74 5.51 8.56
CA LEU A 6 -11.29 4.20 9.06
C LEU A 6 -12.09 3.83 10.31
N PRO A 7 -12.70 2.63 10.39
CA PRO A 7 -13.42 2.18 11.59
C PRO A 7 -12.60 2.43 12.87
N ASP A 8 -13.25 2.76 13.99
CA ASP A 8 -12.55 3.12 15.24
C ASP A 8 -11.51 2.07 15.67
N GLU A 9 -11.81 0.79 15.45
CA GLU A 9 -10.88 -0.31 15.69
C GLU A 9 -9.63 -0.24 14.82
N ASP A 10 -9.80 0.03 13.52
CA ASP A 10 -8.70 0.18 12.57
C ASP A 10 -7.92 1.46 12.84
N ALA A 11 -8.58 2.57 13.18
CA ALA A 11 -7.93 3.80 13.59
C ALA A 11 -7.04 3.57 14.84
N ALA A 12 -7.56 2.87 15.84
CA ALA A 12 -6.80 2.48 17.02
C ALA A 12 -5.63 1.52 16.67
N ALA A 13 -5.82 0.60 15.74
CA ALA A 13 -4.77 -0.28 15.23
C ALA A 13 -3.66 0.54 14.55
N TRP A 14 -3.99 1.50 13.68
CA TRP A 14 -3.03 2.36 12.99
C TRP A 14 -2.26 3.29 13.95
N GLN A 15 -2.90 3.78 15.00
CA GLN A 15 -2.20 4.49 16.09
C GLN A 15 -1.15 3.59 16.76
N ARG A 16 -1.49 2.33 17.06
CA ARG A 16 -0.53 1.35 17.60
C ARG A 16 0.57 1.01 16.61
N VAL A 17 0.26 0.88 15.33
CA VAL A 17 1.26 0.70 14.26
C VAL A 17 2.25 1.86 14.26
N ARG A 18 1.79 3.11 14.32
CA ARG A 18 2.66 4.29 14.36
C ARG A 18 3.51 4.36 15.61
N ARG A 19 2.97 3.91 16.74
CA ARG A 19 3.69 3.93 18.02
C ARG A 19 4.74 2.82 18.13
N TYR A 20 4.43 1.62 17.65
CA TYR A 20 5.22 0.41 17.96
C TYR A 20 5.81 -0.30 16.75
N ALA A 21 5.12 -0.31 15.61
CA ALA A 21 5.63 -0.99 14.42
C ALA A 21 6.59 -0.10 13.61
N VAL A 22 6.32 1.21 13.54
CA VAL A 22 7.19 2.21 12.89
C VAL A 22 7.39 3.41 13.83
N PRO A 23 8.09 3.19 14.97
CA PRO A 23 8.27 4.21 16.00
C PRO A 23 9.10 5.39 15.48
N ARG A 24 8.96 6.55 16.14
CA ARG A 24 9.66 7.79 15.77
C ARG A 24 11.18 7.62 15.62
N TRP A 25 11.83 6.92 16.56
CA TRP A 25 13.28 6.71 16.51
C TRP A 25 13.72 5.95 15.24
N MET A 26 12.88 5.05 14.72
CA MET A 26 13.17 4.28 13.51
C MET A 26 13.18 5.19 12.28
N ILE A 27 12.19 6.08 12.18
CA ILE A 27 12.07 7.07 11.11
C ILE A 27 13.29 8.01 11.13
N GLU A 28 13.64 8.52 12.31
CA GLU A 28 14.77 9.43 12.48
C GLU A 28 16.12 8.77 12.13
N GLN A 29 16.37 7.55 12.61
CA GLN A 29 17.60 6.82 12.31
C GLN A 29 17.69 6.40 10.85
N ALA A 30 16.63 5.79 10.29
CA ALA A 30 16.61 5.38 8.89
C ALA A 30 16.76 6.60 7.97
N GLY A 31 16.09 7.71 8.29
CA GLY A 31 16.23 8.98 7.58
C GLY A 31 17.65 9.54 7.62
N ALA A 32 18.30 9.55 8.79
CA ALA A 32 19.69 10.01 8.93
C ALA A 32 20.66 9.17 8.10
N HIS A 33 20.56 7.84 8.17
CA HIS A 33 21.40 6.95 7.37
C HIS A 33 21.19 7.12 5.86
N ARG A 34 19.92 7.25 5.42
CA ARG A 34 19.58 7.52 4.01
C ARG A 34 20.18 8.83 3.53
N LEU A 35 20.07 9.91 4.31
CA LEU A 35 20.64 11.23 3.96
C LEU A 35 22.17 11.20 3.91
N ALA A 36 22.81 10.30 4.65
CA ALA A 36 24.25 10.04 4.59
C ALA A 36 24.65 9.09 3.43
N GLY A 37 23.69 8.57 2.65
CA GLY A 37 23.94 7.60 1.57
C GLY A 37 24.14 6.15 2.03
N ASP A 38 24.00 5.85 3.32
CA ASP A 38 24.13 4.50 3.87
C ASP A 38 22.78 3.78 3.89
N TRP A 39 22.34 3.34 2.71
CA TRP A 39 21.08 2.62 2.56
C TRP A 39 21.04 1.28 3.31
N ARG A 40 22.20 0.67 3.62
CA ARG A 40 22.27 -0.57 4.40
C ARG A 40 21.97 -0.30 5.87
N ALA A 41 22.57 0.73 6.45
CA ALA A 41 22.26 1.15 7.81
C ALA A 41 20.81 1.65 7.92
N ALA A 42 20.28 2.34 6.89
CA ALA A 42 18.88 2.72 6.85
C ALA A 42 17.94 1.49 6.90
N CYS A 43 18.23 0.46 6.08
CA CYS A 43 17.50 -0.81 6.11
C CYS A 43 17.58 -1.48 7.49
N ALA A 44 18.77 -1.55 8.09
CA ALA A 44 18.98 -2.17 9.39
C ALA A 44 18.17 -1.47 10.49
N ALA A 45 18.17 -0.13 10.52
CA ALA A 45 17.38 0.68 11.47
C ALA A 45 15.87 0.40 11.34
N ALA A 46 15.38 0.16 10.12
CA ALA A 46 13.99 -0.19 9.84
C ALA A 46 13.65 -1.69 10.00
N GLY A 47 14.61 -2.52 10.44
CA GLY A 47 14.41 -3.96 10.60
C GLY A 47 14.29 -4.72 9.28
N VAL A 48 14.92 -4.21 8.23
CA VAL A 48 15.03 -4.80 6.89
C VAL A 48 16.41 -5.44 6.73
N GLU A 49 16.44 -6.76 6.57
CA GLU A 49 17.65 -7.53 6.32
C GLU A 49 17.92 -7.59 4.81
N VAL A 50 19.06 -7.08 4.37
CA VAL A 50 19.49 -7.14 2.96
C VAL A 50 20.14 -8.50 2.71
N VAL A 51 19.60 -9.30 1.80
CA VAL A 51 20.07 -10.69 1.57
C VAL A 51 20.73 -10.89 0.20
N PHE A 52 21.23 -9.82 -0.41
CA PHE A 52 21.98 -9.85 -1.67
C PHE A 52 23.15 -8.88 -1.63
N GLY A 53 24.09 -9.03 -2.57
CA GLY A 53 25.25 -8.15 -2.73
C GLY A 53 25.32 -7.57 -4.14
N LEU A 54 25.61 -6.27 -4.26
CA LEU A 54 25.71 -5.57 -5.55
C LEU A 54 26.78 -6.19 -6.46
N SER A 55 27.91 -6.64 -5.92
CA SER A 55 28.95 -7.31 -6.71
C SER A 55 28.50 -8.67 -7.26
N ALA A 56 27.67 -9.41 -6.51
CA ALA A 56 27.10 -10.66 -7.01
C ALA A 56 26.03 -10.40 -8.07
N LEU A 57 25.22 -9.36 -7.87
CA LEU A 57 24.23 -8.90 -8.82
C LEU A 57 24.89 -8.45 -10.14
N ALA A 58 25.98 -7.67 -10.07
CA ALA A 58 26.74 -7.22 -11.24
C ALA A 58 27.31 -8.38 -12.05
N ARG A 59 27.80 -9.44 -11.39
CA ARG A 59 28.29 -10.65 -12.07
C ARG A 59 27.18 -11.43 -12.76
N ALA A 60 25.98 -11.47 -12.18
CA ALA A 60 24.86 -12.26 -12.69
C ALA A 60 24.04 -11.52 -13.77
N HIS A 61 23.88 -10.20 -13.64
CA HIS A 61 22.95 -9.41 -14.45
C HIS A 61 23.59 -8.16 -15.09
N GLY A 62 24.91 -7.98 -14.96
CA GLY A 62 25.64 -6.85 -15.54
C GLY A 62 25.76 -5.64 -14.61
N THR A 63 26.77 -4.80 -14.88
CA THR A 63 27.08 -3.60 -14.09
C THR A 63 25.97 -2.56 -14.13
N ASP A 64 25.29 -2.44 -15.28
CA ASP A 64 24.24 -1.43 -15.48
C ASP A 64 23.02 -1.71 -14.60
N VAL A 65 22.64 -2.99 -14.49
CA VAL A 65 21.57 -3.44 -13.58
C VAL A 65 21.96 -3.20 -12.12
N ALA A 66 23.20 -3.49 -11.74
CA ALA A 66 23.66 -3.25 -10.38
C ALA A 66 23.69 -1.75 -10.02
N ALA A 67 24.10 -0.89 -10.95
CA ALA A 67 24.08 0.56 -10.78
C ALA A 67 22.66 1.14 -10.68
N ALA A 68 21.73 0.63 -11.50
CA ALA A 68 20.31 1.00 -11.42
C ALA A 68 19.70 0.59 -10.06
N VAL A 69 20.00 -0.63 -9.58
CA VAL A 69 19.57 -1.10 -8.26
C VAL A 69 20.16 -0.24 -7.14
N GLU A 70 21.45 0.07 -7.20
CA GLU A 70 22.09 0.94 -6.20
C GLU A 70 21.48 2.34 -6.18
N THR A 71 21.16 2.89 -7.35
CA THR A 71 20.48 4.18 -7.47
C THR A 71 19.13 4.16 -6.75
N ASP A 72 18.31 3.12 -6.94
CA ASP A 72 17.03 3.00 -6.26
C ASP A 72 17.21 2.74 -4.74
N LEU A 73 18.24 1.98 -4.33
CA LEU A 73 18.56 1.74 -2.91
C LEU A 73 18.98 3.01 -2.17
N LEU A 74 19.73 3.90 -2.81
CA LEU A 74 20.11 5.21 -2.23
C LEU A 74 18.88 6.09 -1.94
N HIS A 75 17.76 5.86 -2.64
CA HIS A 75 16.51 6.59 -2.44
C HIS A 75 15.46 5.80 -1.65
N LEU A 76 15.76 4.57 -1.25
CA LEU A 76 14.86 3.70 -0.49
C LEU A 76 14.56 4.28 0.89
N VAL A 77 13.28 4.33 1.25
CA VAL A 77 12.74 4.75 2.55
C VAL A 77 12.18 3.52 3.27
N PRO A 78 13.02 2.72 3.95
CA PRO A 78 12.63 1.39 4.43
C PRO A 78 11.62 1.42 5.59
N ASP A 79 11.61 2.48 6.39
CA ASP A 79 10.58 2.74 7.40
C ASP A 79 9.21 3.05 6.77
N LEU A 80 9.19 3.73 5.61
CA LEU A 80 7.97 3.98 4.84
C LEU A 80 7.44 2.71 4.15
N VAL A 81 8.34 1.85 3.62
CA VAL A 81 7.96 0.51 3.16
C VAL A 81 7.23 -0.22 4.30
N ARG A 82 7.86 -0.28 5.47
CA ARG A 82 7.31 -0.95 6.65
C ARG A 82 5.96 -0.36 7.08
N TRP A 83 5.77 0.94 6.95
CA TRP A 83 4.51 1.63 7.23
C TRP A 83 3.37 1.14 6.33
N HIS A 84 3.62 1.05 5.02
CA HIS A 84 2.60 0.72 4.02
C HIS A 84 2.34 -0.77 3.79
N LEU A 85 3.21 -1.66 4.28
CA LEU A 85 3.04 -3.09 4.06
C LEU A 85 1.66 -3.58 4.56
N PRO A 86 1.03 -4.55 3.87
CA PRO A 86 -0.24 -5.14 4.32
C PRO A 86 -0.15 -5.68 5.75
N ARG A 87 -1.24 -5.53 6.51
CA ARG A 87 -1.32 -5.92 7.92
C ARG A 87 -2.56 -6.77 8.18
N VAL A 88 -2.45 -7.63 9.20
CA VAL A 88 -3.62 -8.21 9.84
C VAL A 88 -4.08 -7.22 10.91
N LEU A 89 -5.23 -6.58 10.66
CA LEU A 89 -5.90 -5.67 11.59
C LEU A 89 -6.91 -6.46 12.44
N GLY A 90 -7.98 -5.82 12.95
CA GLY A 90 -8.92 -6.45 13.89
C GLY A 90 -8.28 -6.62 15.27
N GLY A 91 -7.88 -5.50 15.89
CA GLY A 91 -7.19 -5.48 17.18
C GLY A 91 -5.68 -5.75 17.10
N ARG A 92 -5.19 -6.38 16.02
CA ARG A 92 -3.76 -6.63 15.78
C ARG A 92 -3.10 -5.49 15.00
N SER A 93 -1.77 -5.50 14.95
CA SER A 93 -0.95 -4.50 14.23
C SER A 93 0.21 -5.13 13.46
N VAL A 94 0.15 -6.44 13.24
CA VAL A 94 1.21 -7.27 12.67
C VAL A 94 1.17 -7.25 11.15
N LEU A 95 2.34 -7.41 10.52
CA LEU A 95 2.45 -7.54 9.07
C LEU A 95 1.75 -8.83 8.61
N ALA A 96 1.06 -8.74 7.49
CA ALA A 96 0.45 -9.90 6.87
C ALA A 96 1.56 -10.89 6.49
N PRO A 97 1.41 -12.19 6.83
CA PRO A 97 2.42 -13.19 6.50
C PRO A 97 2.43 -13.50 5.00
N ASN A 98 3.53 -14.12 4.54
CA ASN A 98 3.70 -14.62 3.17
C ASN A 98 3.44 -13.58 2.06
N ARG A 99 3.86 -12.33 2.28
CA ARG A 99 3.80 -11.27 1.27
C ARG A 99 5.13 -11.13 0.56
N ARG A 100 5.10 -11.06 -0.76
CA ARG A 100 6.20 -10.63 -1.61
C ARG A 100 5.81 -9.30 -2.24
N VAL A 101 6.44 -8.21 -1.84
CA VAL A 101 6.11 -6.86 -2.30
C VAL A 101 7.17 -6.40 -3.29
N LEU A 102 6.81 -6.31 -4.56
CA LEU A 102 7.71 -5.89 -5.65
C LEU A 102 7.84 -4.38 -5.66
N LEU A 103 9.06 -3.87 -5.52
CA LEU A 103 9.34 -2.44 -5.49
C LEU A 103 9.75 -1.92 -6.86
N ALA A 104 10.62 -2.64 -7.57
CA ALA A 104 11.12 -2.27 -8.89
C ALA A 104 11.51 -3.52 -9.70
N ARG A 105 11.51 -3.41 -11.04
CA ARG A 105 11.96 -4.44 -11.98
C ARG A 105 13.08 -3.87 -12.85
N TYR A 106 14.12 -4.66 -13.11
CA TYR A 106 15.29 -4.26 -13.89
C TYR A 106 15.39 -5.09 -15.17
N GLY A 107 14.39 -4.94 -16.03
CA GLY A 107 14.22 -5.69 -17.28
C GLY A 107 12.81 -6.30 -17.40
N THR A 108 12.52 -6.87 -18.57
CA THR A 108 11.18 -7.38 -18.93
C THR A 108 11.12 -8.91 -19.07
N GLY A 109 12.27 -9.59 -19.05
CA GLY A 109 12.35 -11.05 -19.15
C GLY A 109 12.06 -11.80 -17.85
N PRO A 110 11.79 -13.11 -17.90
CA PRO A 110 11.56 -13.94 -16.72
C PRO A 110 12.78 -14.01 -15.78
N ASP A 111 13.98 -13.87 -16.34
CA ASP A 111 15.26 -13.83 -15.61
C ASP A 111 15.67 -12.41 -15.21
N ALA A 112 14.84 -11.40 -15.47
CA ALA A 112 15.12 -10.04 -15.04
C ALA A 112 14.98 -9.95 -13.51
N PRO A 113 15.98 -9.39 -12.81
CA PRO A 113 15.90 -9.25 -11.37
C PRO A 113 14.84 -8.19 -11.02
N ALA A 114 14.12 -8.44 -9.93
CA ALA A 114 13.28 -7.45 -9.28
C ALA A 114 13.80 -7.17 -7.87
N LEU A 115 13.70 -5.92 -7.43
CA LEU A 115 13.89 -5.52 -6.04
C LEU A 115 12.57 -5.75 -5.31
N TYR A 116 12.58 -6.56 -4.25
CA TYR A 116 11.35 -6.88 -3.51
C TYR A 116 11.60 -7.17 -2.04
N VAL A 117 10.57 -6.96 -1.24
CA VAL A 117 10.57 -7.27 0.20
C VAL A 117 9.69 -8.49 0.47
N THR A 118 10.10 -9.35 1.41
CA THR A 118 9.26 -10.45 1.90
C THR A 118 8.93 -10.32 3.38
N THR A 119 7.68 -10.59 3.74
CA THR A 119 7.28 -10.82 5.14
C THR A 119 7.49 -12.29 5.55
N ARG A 120 7.49 -12.55 6.86
CA ARG A 120 7.67 -13.91 7.42
C ARG A 120 6.38 -14.72 7.27
N ALA A 121 6.49 -16.04 7.44
CA ALA A 121 5.38 -16.96 7.22
C ALA A 121 4.34 -17.02 8.35
N MET A 122 4.63 -16.42 9.51
CA MET A 122 3.78 -16.51 10.70
C MET A 122 3.54 -15.13 11.31
N VAL A 123 2.32 -14.94 11.80
CA VAL A 123 1.87 -13.70 12.46
C VAL A 123 2.60 -13.46 13.79
N ASP A 124 2.81 -14.51 14.59
CA ASP A 124 3.44 -14.43 15.92
C ASP A 124 4.97 -14.51 15.87
N GLY A 125 5.55 -14.47 14.67
CA GLY A 125 7.00 -14.48 14.46
C GLY A 125 7.62 -13.07 14.49
N PRO A 126 8.97 -12.99 14.56
CA PRO A 126 9.69 -11.73 14.42
C PRO A 126 9.28 -11.00 13.13
N GLN A 127 8.85 -9.74 13.27
CA GLN A 127 8.36 -8.92 12.17
C GLN A 127 9.49 -8.28 11.35
N ARG A 128 10.60 -9.01 11.14
CA ARG A 128 11.77 -8.59 10.33
C ARG A 128 11.51 -8.87 8.86
N LEU A 129 11.83 -7.87 8.04
CA LEU A 129 11.68 -7.93 6.59
C LEU A 129 12.97 -8.45 5.96
N LYS A 130 12.88 -9.07 4.78
CA LYS A 130 14.05 -9.37 3.95
C LYS A 130 13.93 -8.64 2.62
N LEU A 131 14.97 -7.93 2.22
CA LEU A 131 15.09 -7.25 0.95
C LEU A 131 15.94 -8.10 0.00
N HIS A 132 15.38 -8.40 -1.15
CA HIS A 132 15.95 -9.28 -2.17
C HIS A 132 16.09 -8.51 -3.47
N CYS A 133 17.08 -8.90 -4.29
CA CYS A 133 17.18 -8.49 -5.68
C CYS A 133 17.50 -9.72 -6.52
N ALA A 134 16.47 -10.32 -7.14
CA ALA A 134 16.58 -11.56 -7.88
C ALA A 134 15.37 -11.74 -8.81
N PRO A 135 15.43 -12.65 -9.80
CA PRO A 135 14.27 -13.05 -10.57
C PRO A 135 13.15 -13.58 -9.66
N VAL A 136 11.92 -13.20 -9.96
CA VAL A 136 10.73 -13.58 -9.20
C VAL A 136 10.09 -14.77 -9.88
N ASP A 137 10.45 -15.97 -9.44
CA ASP A 137 9.89 -17.21 -10.00
C ASP A 137 8.40 -17.35 -9.63
N PRO A 138 7.49 -17.41 -10.64
CA PRO A 138 6.07 -17.57 -10.40
C PRO A 138 5.66 -18.97 -9.92
N ALA A 139 6.45 -19.99 -10.22
CA ALA A 139 6.15 -21.37 -9.83
C ALA A 139 6.50 -21.64 -8.35
N LYS A 140 7.43 -20.88 -7.77
CA LYS A 140 7.82 -20.98 -6.34
C LYS A 140 6.85 -20.27 -5.38
N HIS A 141 5.66 -19.88 -5.84
CA HIS A 141 4.62 -19.20 -5.04
C HIS A 141 3.92 -20.07 -4.00
N ARG A 142 4.22 -21.36 -3.92
CA ARG A 142 3.53 -22.28 -3.01
C ARG A 142 4.48 -22.68 -1.88
N HIS A 143 4.37 -22.01 -0.73
CA HIS A 143 4.79 -22.67 0.51
C HIS A 143 3.79 -23.81 0.76
N THR A 144 4.25 -24.95 1.27
CA THR A 144 3.49 -26.21 1.39
C THR A 144 2.18 -26.10 2.19
N TYR A 145 1.99 -24.99 2.92
CA TYR A 145 0.84 -24.76 3.82
C TYR A 145 0.11 -23.42 3.61
N ALA A 146 0.69 -22.47 2.84
CA ALA A 146 0.09 -21.17 2.55
C ALA A 146 0.70 -20.57 1.27
N GLY A 147 -0.12 -20.10 0.33
CA GLY A 147 0.41 -19.41 -0.85
C GLY A 147 1.12 -18.10 -0.49
N TRP A 148 2.13 -17.71 -1.27
CA TRP A 148 2.65 -16.35 -1.25
C TRP A 148 1.72 -15.44 -2.04
N ALA A 149 1.32 -14.31 -1.46
CA ALA A 149 0.66 -13.25 -2.20
C ALA A 149 1.70 -12.25 -2.69
N ILE A 150 1.61 -11.89 -3.99
CA ILE A 150 2.42 -10.82 -4.57
C ILE A 150 1.64 -9.52 -4.48
N GLU A 151 2.29 -8.50 -3.92
CA GLU A 151 1.85 -7.11 -4.03
C GLU A 151 2.78 -6.43 -5.05
N ASP A 152 2.23 -5.87 -6.12
CA ASP A 152 3.04 -5.15 -7.12
C ASP A 152 3.00 -3.65 -6.84
N TRP A 153 4.12 -3.10 -6.34
CA TRP A 153 4.29 -1.67 -6.08
C TRP A 153 5.24 -1.02 -7.09
N THR A 154 5.50 -1.65 -8.23
CA THR A 154 6.44 -1.12 -9.24
C THR A 154 5.95 0.20 -9.85
N ALA A 155 4.64 0.38 -9.96
CA ALA A 155 4.00 1.64 -10.34
C ALA A 155 3.73 2.59 -9.14
N ALA A 156 3.93 2.12 -7.90
CA ALA A 156 3.59 2.83 -6.67
C ALA A 156 4.83 3.24 -5.86
N ARG A 157 5.78 3.91 -6.54
CA ARG A 157 7.08 4.32 -5.96
C ARG A 157 6.93 5.20 -4.72
N TRP A 158 5.83 5.93 -4.57
CA TRP A 158 5.54 6.75 -3.38
C TRP A 158 5.48 5.96 -2.06
N PHE A 159 5.33 4.63 -2.10
CA PHE A 159 5.39 3.80 -0.89
C PHE A 159 6.81 3.53 -0.38
N TRP A 160 7.85 3.83 -1.15
CA TRP A 160 9.20 3.39 -0.80
C TRP A 160 10.34 4.28 -1.32
N ASP A 161 10.12 5.14 -2.31
CA ASP A 161 11.14 5.95 -2.94
C ASP A 161 11.01 7.42 -2.52
N SER A 162 12.05 7.96 -1.88
CA SER A 162 12.08 9.33 -1.36
C SER A 162 11.76 10.39 -2.43
N ARG A 163 12.07 10.13 -3.70
CA ARG A 163 11.80 11.03 -4.83
C ARG A 163 10.31 11.15 -5.16
N HIS A 164 9.51 10.16 -4.78
CA HIS A 164 8.11 10.02 -5.18
C HIS A 164 7.12 10.15 -4.02
N THR A 165 7.59 10.30 -2.77
CA THR A 165 6.71 10.31 -1.57
C THR A 165 5.60 11.36 -1.60
N ALA A 166 5.81 12.49 -2.31
CA ALA A 166 4.78 13.52 -2.48
C ALA A 166 3.56 13.04 -3.29
N GLU A 167 3.72 12.04 -4.15
CA GLU A 167 2.64 11.54 -5.01
C GLU A 167 1.52 10.88 -4.21
N LEU A 168 1.81 10.31 -3.03
CA LEU A 168 0.78 9.75 -2.16
C LEU A 168 -0.25 10.80 -1.75
N ARG A 169 0.18 12.04 -1.48
CA ARG A 169 -0.72 13.16 -1.20
C ARG A 169 -1.53 13.53 -2.44
N SER A 170 -0.90 13.54 -3.62
CA SER A 170 -1.58 13.87 -4.88
C SER A 170 -2.70 12.89 -5.25
N CYS A 171 -2.64 11.64 -4.77
CA CYS A 171 -3.72 10.67 -4.92
C CYS A 171 -5.01 11.09 -4.21
N ALA A 172 -4.92 11.93 -3.17
CA ALA A 172 -6.08 12.48 -2.47
C ALA A 172 -6.66 13.73 -3.18
N GLY A 173 -5.99 14.24 -4.21
CA GLY A 173 -6.42 15.40 -4.97
C GLY A 173 -5.36 16.50 -5.11
N PRO A 174 -5.55 17.42 -6.07
CA PRO A 174 -4.76 18.65 -6.19
C PRO A 174 -5.16 19.72 -5.17
N ALA A 175 -6.23 19.49 -4.39
CA ALA A 175 -6.76 20.44 -3.43
C ALA A 175 -5.77 20.70 -2.29
N ASP A 176 -5.90 21.89 -1.71
CA ASP A 176 -5.20 22.38 -0.51
C ASP A 176 -5.46 21.52 0.76
N ARG A 177 -6.28 20.48 0.67
CA ARG A 177 -6.72 19.64 1.79
C ARG A 177 -6.88 18.16 1.40
N LEU A 178 -6.82 17.30 2.42
CA LEU A 178 -7.19 15.88 2.30
C LEU A 178 -8.72 15.72 2.45
N PRO A 179 -9.35 14.68 1.87
CA PRO A 179 -10.74 14.33 2.16
C PRO A 179 -10.97 14.20 3.66
N PHE A 180 -12.10 14.71 4.15
CA PHE A 180 -12.52 14.76 5.55
C PHE A 180 -11.71 15.69 6.45
N PHE A 181 -10.82 16.50 5.88
CA PHE A 181 -10.06 17.51 6.60
C PHE A 181 -10.17 18.87 5.92
N ARG A 182 -10.09 19.94 6.72
CA ARG A 182 -9.80 21.29 6.24
C ARG A 182 -8.33 21.39 5.83
N ALA A 183 -7.96 22.49 5.16
CA ALA A 183 -6.59 22.71 4.69
C ALA A 183 -5.54 22.73 5.83
N ASP A 184 -5.94 23.11 7.05
CA ASP A 184 -5.09 23.09 8.24
C ASP A 184 -4.97 21.70 8.91
N GLY A 185 -5.65 20.69 8.37
CA GLY A 185 -5.67 19.34 8.90
C GLY A 185 -6.68 19.10 10.04
N THR A 186 -7.54 20.08 10.36
CA THR A 186 -8.67 19.85 11.28
C THR A 186 -9.72 18.96 10.61
N PRO A 187 -10.30 17.95 11.30
CA PRO A 187 -11.37 17.13 10.74
C PRO A 187 -12.60 17.97 10.40
N LEU A 188 -13.31 17.59 9.33
CA LEU A 188 -14.63 18.13 8.99
C LEU A 188 -15.71 17.56 9.91
N ASP A 189 -16.68 18.40 10.24
CA ASP A 189 -17.93 18.00 10.89
C ASP A 189 -18.91 17.42 9.86
N ALA A 190 -19.86 16.60 10.32
CA ALA A 190 -20.86 15.98 9.44
C ALA A 190 -21.70 17.00 8.65
N ALA A 191 -21.89 18.20 9.19
CA ALA A 191 -22.61 19.29 8.54
C ALA A 191 -21.82 19.97 7.41
N GLU A 192 -20.49 19.79 7.36
CA GLU A 192 -19.62 20.34 6.32
C GLU A 192 -19.43 19.38 5.14
N LEU A 193 -19.91 18.14 5.26
CA LEU A 193 -19.83 17.16 4.18
C LEU A 193 -20.79 17.54 3.03
N PRO A 194 -20.45 17.18 1.78
CA PRO A 194 -21.29 17.51 0.63
C PRO A 194 -22.72 16.96 0.77
N SER A 195 -23.71 17.84 0.57
CA SER A 195 -25.13 17.46 0.53
C SER A 195 -25.65 17.23 -0.89
N ALA A 196 -24.82 17.51 -1.90
CA ALA A 196 -25.10 17.35 -3.33
C ALA A 196 -23.79 17.04 -4.07
N GLU A 197 -23.90 16.62 -5.33
CA GLU A 197 -22.74 16.24 -6.14
C GLU A 197 -21.74 17.40 -6.30
N PRO A 198 -20.46 17.22 -5.89
CA PRO A 198 -19.43 18.24 -6.00
C PRO A 198 -18.94 18.46 -7.43
N ALA A 199 -18.15 19.53 -7.62
CA ALA A 199 -17.45 19.78 -8.88
C ALA A 199 -16.50 18.62 -9.26
N ALA A 200 -16.35 18.37 -10.56
CA ALA A 200 -15.61 17.22 -11.06
C ALA A 200 -14.11 17.23 -10.70
N ASP A 201 -13.54 18.41 -10.51
CA ASP A 201 -12.13 18.69 -10.19
C ASP A 201 -11.83 18.71 -8.68
N ASP A 202 -12.84 18.88 -7.82
CA ASP A 202 -12.69 18.79 -6.36
C ASP A 202 -12.69 17.31 -5.92
N ARG A 203 -11.53 16.66 -6.06
CA ARG A 203 -11.36 15.25 -5.68
C ARG A 203 -11.62 14.99 -4.19
N ALA A 204 -11.33 15.94 -3.31
CA ALA A 204 -11.53 15.77 -1.88
C ALA A 204 -13.03 15.73 -1.56
N ALA A 205 -13.79 16.70 -2.07
CA ALA A 205 -15.25 16.70 -1.93
C ALA A 205 -15.89 15.49 -2.63
N ARG A 206 -15.39 15.03 -3.78
CA ARG A 206 -15.93 13.82 -4.43
C ARG A 206 -15.71 12.56 -3.60
N ALA A 207 -14.56 12.40 -2.96
CA ALA A 207 -14.31 11.29 -2.06
C ALA A 207 -15.24 11.35 -0.82
N GLU A 208 -15.48 12.56 -0.29
CA GLU A 208 -16.45 12.79 0.79
C GLU A 208 -17.88 12.46 0.35
N TRP A 209 -18.29 12.87 -0.85
CA TRP A 209 -19.59 12.58 -1.42
C TRP A 209 -19.81 11.09 -1.66
N ALA A 210 -18.84 10.40 -2.26
CA ALA A 210 -18.88 8.95 -2.43
C ALA A 210 -19.04 8.22 -1.08
N ALA A 211 -18.35 8.69 -0.05
CA ALA A 211 -18.46 8.15 1.28
C ALA A 211 -19.85 8.40 1.93
N VAL A 212 -20.42 9.59 1.74
CA VAL A 212 -21.81 9.91 2.17
C VAL A 212 -22.81 8.96 1.51
N LEU A 213 -22.69 8.72 0.19
CA LEU A 213 -23.53 7.78 -0.54
C LEU A 213 -23.37 6.34 0.00
N TYR A 214 -22.14 5.93 0.28
CA TYR A 214 -21.83 4.65 0.93
C TYR A 214 -22.57 4.47 2.26
N GLN A 215 -22.59 5.49 3.12
CA GLN A 215 -23.31 5.43 4.41
C GLN A 215 -24.83 5.34 4.25
N ARG A 216 -25.38 5.81 3.13
CA ARG A 216 -26.81 5.69 2.82
C ARG A 216 -27.17 4.34 2.17
N GLY A 217 -26.19 3.49 1.87
CA GLY A 217 -26.39 2.24 1.12
C GLY A 217 -26.54 2.44 -0.39
N GLU A 218 -26.31 3.66 -0.89
CA GLU A 218 -26.40 4.07 -2.30
C GLU A 218 -25.09 3.71 -3.04
N LEU A 219 -24.75 2.42 -3.05
CA LEU A 219 -23.46 1.92 -3.57
C LEU A 219 -23.28 2.20 -5.07
N VAL A 220 -24.34 2.01 -5.87
CA VAL A 220 -24.25 2.17 -7.33
C VAL A 220 -23.92 3.63 -7.65
N GLU A 221 -24.59 4.55 -6.97
CA GLU A 221 -24.37 5.99 -7.06
C GLU A 221 -22.95 6.34 -6.59
N ALA A 222 -22.49 5.79 -5.47
CA ALA A 222 -21.15 6.04 -4.94
C ALA A 222 -20.05 5.70 -5.96
N PHE A 223 -20.15 4.54 -6.64
CA PHE A 223 -19.20 4.15 -7.69
C PHE A 223 -19.38 4.97 -8.98
N ALA A 224 -20.62 5.35 -9.33
CA ALA A 224 -20.88 6.22 -10.46
C ALA A 224 -20.21 7.60 -10.30
N THR A 225 -20.06 8.11 -9.07
CA THR A 225 -19.28 9.33 -8.81
C THR A 225 -17.79 9.21 -9.20
N ALA A 226 -17.27 8.01 -9.43
CA ALA A 226 -15.91 7.79 -9.91
C ALA A 226 -15.87 7.38 -11.40
N GLY A 227 -17.03 7.36 -12.07
CA GLY A 227 -17.18 6.84 -13.43
C GLY A 227 -17.06 5.32 -13.50
N ILE A 228 -17.30 4.61 -12.39
CA ILE A 228 -17.28 3.15 -12.33
C ILE A 228 -18.71 2.65 -12.39
N THR A 229 -19.02 1.84 -13.40
CA THR A 229 -20.28 1.09 -13.45
C THR A 229 -20.15 -0.14 -12.56
N LEU A 230 -20.96 -0.20 -11.50
CA LEU A 230 -20.96 -1.33 -10.58
C LEU A 230 -21.92 -2.42 -11.06
N ASP A 231 -21.39 -3.63 -11.28
CA ASP A 231 -22.19 -4.83 -11.52
C ASP A 231 -22.30 -5.64 -10.22
N LEU A 232 -23.51 -5.75 -9.71
CA LEU A 232 -23.83 -6.51 -8.49
C LEU A 232 -24.37 -7.91 -8.80
N SER A 233 -24.35 -8.33 -10.07
CA SER A 233 -24.76 -9.67 -10.46
C SER A 233 -23.93 -10.71 -9.71
N PRO A 234 -24.55 -11.75 -9.13
CA PRO A 234 -23.79 -12.84 -8.52
C PRO A 234 -22.79 -13.44 -9.51
N PHE A 235 -21.55 -13.63 -9.09
CA PHE A 235 -20.54 -14.32 -9.90
C PHE A 235 -20.15 -15.64 -9.24
N GLU A 236 -19.96 -16.69 -10.05
CA GLU A 236 -19.43 -17.96 -9.56
C GLU A 236 -17.92 -17.83 -9.32
N ARG A 237 -17.49 -18.03 -8.07
CA ARG A 237 -16.07 -18.16 -7.75
C ARG A 237 -15.71 -19.64 -7.84
N HIS A 238 -14.97 -20.06 -8.88
CA HIS A 238 -14.49 -21.44 -8.98
C HIS A 238 -13.50 -21.76 -7.84
N GLY A 239 -13.93 -22.55 -6.84
CA GLY A 239 -13.08 -23.03 -5.75
C GLY A 239 -13.89 -23.63 -4.59
N GLN A 240 -13.45 -24.77 -4.06
CA GLN A 240 -14.27 -25.65 -3.20
C GLN A 240 -14.53 -25.19 -1.75
N HIS A 241 -14.07 -24.02 -1.28
CA HIS A 241 -14.00 -23.76 0.17
C HIS A 241 -14.52 -22.39 0.64
N TRP A 242 -15.03 -21.53 -0.25
CA TRP A 242 -15.53 -20.22 0.16
C TRP A 242 -16.88 -19.95 -0.49
N PRO A 243 -17.93 -19.60 0.27
CA PRO A 243 -19.23 -19.28 -0.31
C PRO A 243 -19.09 -18.11 -1.29
N THR A 244 -19.94 -18.10 -2.32
CA THR A 244 -20.21 -16.91 -3.12
C THR A 244 -20.59 -15.80 -2.15
N HIS A 245 -19.79 -14.75 -2.07
CA HIS A 245 -20.15 -13.59 -1.27
C HIS A 245 -21.16 -12.79 -2.09
N ASP A 246 -22.26 -12.36 -1.47
CA ASP A 246 -23.07 -11.30 -2.05
C ASP A 246 -22.14 -10.09 -2.27
N VAL A 247 -22.00 -9.65 -3.52
CA VAL A 247 -21.12 -8.55 -3.90
C VAL A 247 -21.48 -7.30 -3.11
N ARG A 248 -22.78 -7.09 -2.83
CA ARG A 248 -23.26 -5.99 -2.01
C ARG A 248 -22.75 -6.13 -0.57
N GLU A 249 -22.93 -7.28 0.06
CA GLU A 249 -22.45 -7.54 1.44
C GLU A 249 -20.93 -7.33 1.55
N ALA A 250 -20.17 -7.78 0.55
CA ALA A 250 -18.72 -7.58 0.51
C ALA A 250 -18.32 -6.10 0.40
N LEU A 251 -19.07 -5.30 -0.37
CA LEU A 251 -18.82 -3.87 -0.53
C LEU A 251 -19.29 -3.05 0.67
N GLU A 252 -20.37 -3.46 1.34
CA GLU A 252 -20.85 -2.81 2.57
C GLU A 252 -19.90 -3.03 3.76
N THR A 253 -19.15 -4.14 3.76
CA THR A 253 -18.18 -4.46 4.81
C THR A 253 -16.78 -3.86 4.58
N VAL A 254 -16.49 -3.35 3.38
CA VAL A 254 -15.20 -2.72 3.05
C VAL A 254 -15.44 -1.28 2.60
N PRO A 255 -15.09 -0.27 3.41
CA PRO A 255 -15.20 1.14 3.00
C PRO A 255 -14.15 1.43 1.92
N LEU A 256 -14.51 1.24 0.66
CA LEU A 256 -13.70 1.61 -0.48
C LEU A 256 -13.86 3.11 -0.77
N ASP A 257 -12.80 3.71 -1.29
CA ASP A 257 -12.83 5.04 -1.91
C ASP A 257 -12.88 4.83 -3.44
N PRO A 258 -14.06 4.93 -4.08
CA PRO A 258 -14.18 4.69 -5.52
C PRO A 258 -13.39 5.69 -6.36
N VAL A 259 -13.29 6.94 -5.88
CA VAL A 259 -12.57 8.02 -6.59
C VAL A 259 -11.09 7.70 -6.66
N ARG A 260 -10.51 7.23 -5.55
CA ARG A 260 -9.14 6.73 -5.53
C ARG A 260 -8.98 5.44 -6.33
N LEU A 261 -9.90 4.49 -6.20
CA LEU A 261 -9.86 3.22 -6.94
C LEU A 261 -9.76 3.43 -8.45
N ALA A 262 -10.58 4.32 -9.03
CA ALA A 262 -10.51 4.66 -10.45
C ALA A 262 -9.14 5.25 -10.85
N GLY A 263 -8.51 6.01 -9.94
CA GLY A 263 -7.15 6.52 -10.12
C GLY A 263 -6.10 5.42 -10.15
N GLU A 264 -6.19 4.44 -9.25
CA GLU A 264 -5.25 3.32 -9.18
C GLU A 264 -5.43 2.34 -10.35
N CYS A 265 -6.67 2.02 -10.74
CA CYS A 265 -6.94 1.14 -11.89
C CYS A 265 -6.37 1.66 -13.22
N ARG A 266 -6.26 2.99 -13.40
CA ARG A 266 -5.63 3.58 -14.59
C ARG A 266 -4.10 3.49 -14.59
N ARG A 267 -3.48 3.12 -13.47
CA ARG A 267 -2.02 2.96 -13.34
C ARG A 267 -1.56 1.52 -13.54
N LEU A 268 -2.49 0.56 -13.54
CA LEU A 268 -2.27 -0.86 -13.83
C LEU A 268 -2.29 -1.09 -15.35
#